data_AF-A0A841G5F7-F1
#
_entry.id   AF-A0A841G5F7-F1
#
_cell.length_a   1.000
_cell.length_b   1.000
_cell.length_c   1.000
_cell.angle_alpha   90.00
_cell.angle_beta   90.00
_cell.angle_gamma   90.00
#
_symmetry.space_group_name_H-M   'P 1'
#
loop_
_entity.id
_entity.type
_entity.pdbx_description
1 polymer ?
#
loop_
_entity_poly.entity_id
_entity_poly.type
_entity_poly.pdbx_seq_one_letter_code
_entity_poly.pdbx_strand_id
1 'polypeptide(L)' 'MSSDLYSRDLSGGYVRACGGNTGDQSDPGTQDSCVEYAPITGGGYALRDTKNPDGPELRFSAEELDAFVQSYQGL' A
#
# COMPACT_ATOMS: atom_id res chain seq x y z
N MET A 1 -10.87 0.04 17.49
CA MET A 1 -9.95 -0.79 18.31
C MET A 1 -8.85 -1.23 17.37
N SER A 2 -7.67 -0.61 17.43
CA SER A 2 -6.54 -1.01 16.59
C SER A 2 -6.05 -2.36 17.09
N SER A 3 -6.44 -3.41 16.37
CA SER A 3 -5.90 -4.76 16.55
C SER A 3 -4.49 -4.82 15.98
N ASP A 4 -3.55 -5.45 16.66
CA ASP A 4 -2.18 -5.61 16.17
C ASP A 4 -2.16 -6.27 14.79
N LEU A 5 -1.92 -5.45 13.75
CA LEU A 5 -1.92 -5.89 12.36
C LEU A 5 -0.68 -6.71 12.01
N TYR A 6 0.43 -6.58 12.74
CA TYR A 6 1.67 -7.31 12.48
C TYR A 6 1.58 -8.77 12.94
N SER A 7 0.68 -9.07 13.87
CA SER A 7 0.38 -10.44 14.30
C SER A 7 -0.40 -11.28 13.27
N ARG A 8 -0.86 -10.67 12.16
CA ARG A 8 -1.73 -11.30 11.17
C ARG A 8 -1.00 -11.69 9.90
N ASP A 9 -1.47 -12.71 9.22
CA ASP A 9 -0.93 -13.11 7.92
C ASP A 9 -1.45 -12.22 6.79
N LEU A 10 -0.63 -12.04 5.75
CA LEU A 10 -1.08 -11.47 4.48
C LEU A 10 -2.02 -12.46 3.79
N SER A 11 -3.14 -11.99 3.26
CA SER A 11 -4.12 -12.84 2.57
C SER A 11 -3.75 -13.11 1.10
N GLY A 12 -2.58 -12.65 0.67
CA GLY A 12 -2.03 -12.85 -0.67
C GLY A 12 -0.62 -12.25 -0.82
N GLY A 13 -0.07 -12.33 -2.04
CA GLY A 13 1.19 -11.68 -2.38
C GLY A 13 1.03 -10.18 -2.61
N TYR A 14 2.16 -9.48 -2.61
CA TYR A 14 2.22 -8.06 -2.97
C TYR A 14 1.81 -7.83 -4.42
N VAL A 15 0.92 -6.88 -4.63
CA VAL A 15 0.54 -6.37 -5.95
C VAL A 15 1.07 -4.94 -6.12
N ARG A 16 1.46 -4.61 -7.36
CA ARG A 16 1.94 -3.29 -7.73
C ARG A 16 0.81 -2.50 -8.39
N ALA A 17 0.44 -1.36 -7.81
CA ALA A 17 -0.50 -0.42 -8.40
C ALA A 17 0.22 0.86 -8.79
N CYS A 18 0.10 1.25 -10.06
CA CYS A 18 0.75 2.42 -10.63
C CYS A 18 -0.28 3.44 -11.12
N GLY A 19 0.02 4.74 -10.99
CA GLY A 19 -0.84 5.81 -11.47
C GLY A 19 -0.35 7.21 -11.09
N GLY A 20 -0.93 8.26 -11.68
CA GLY A 20 -0.64 9.66 -11.35
C GLY A 20 0.18 10.43 -12.39
N ASN A 21 0.97 9.74 -13.22
CA ASN A 21 1.69 10.30 -14.36
C ASN A 21 1.30 9.53 -15.64
N THR A 22 0.66 10.21 -16.60
CA THR A 22 0.14 9.63 -17.86
C THR A 22 1.23 9.41 -18.91
N GLY A 23 2.32 8.75 -18.53
CA GLY A 23 3.34 8.24 -19.44
C GLY A 23 3.04 6.82 -19.89
N ASP A 24 3.81 6.32 -20.86
CA ASP A 24 3.82 4.90 -21.24
C ASP A 24 4.28 4.04 -20.05
N GLN A 25 3.33 3.42 -19.36
CA GLN A 25 3.58 2.53 -18.22
C GLN A 25 4.47 1.32 -18.58
N SER A 26 4.70 1.05 -19.87
CA SER A 26 5.63 0.02 -20.33
C SER A 26 7.10 0.46 -20.34
N ASP A 27 7.38 1.77 -20.21
CA ASP A 27 8.74 2.30 -20.00
C ASP A 27 9.10 2.26 -18.50
N PRO A 28 10.10 1.46 -18.08
CA PRO A 28 10.56 1.39 -16.69
C PRO A 28 10.94 2.76 -16.10
N GLY A 29 11.37 3.71 -16.94
CA GLY A 29 11.76 5.06 -16.52
C GLY A 29 10.59 6.01 -16.24
N THR A 30 9.34 5.61 -16.50
CA THR A 30 8.14 6.42 -16.20
C THR A 30 7.27 5.85 -15.09
N GLN A 31 7.65 4.68 -14.54
CA GLN A 31 6.97 3.97 -13.44
C GLN A 31 7.24 4.60 -12.05
N ASP A 32 7.61 5.88 -11.99
CA ASP A 32 7.99 6.57 -10.76
C ASP A 32 6.85 6.76 -9.75
N SER A 33 5.61 6.40 -10.11
CA SER A 33 4.42 6.54 -9.26
C SER A 33 3.69 5.20 -9.10
N CYS A 34 4.37 4.24 -8.49
CA CYS A 34 3.80 2.95 -8.12
C CYS A 34 3.90 2.72 -6.61
N VAL A 35 2.88 2.06 -6.05
CA VAL A 35 2.85 1.57 -4.67
C VAL A 35 2.65 0.06 -4.70
N GLU A 36 3.36 -0.66 -3.83
CA GLU A 36 3.13 -2.08 -3.63
C GLU A 36 2.42 -2.32 -2.31
N TYR A 37 1.33 -3.09 -2.37
CA TYR A 37 0.54 -3.43 -1.20
C TYR A 37 0.03 -4.87 -1.24
N ALA A 38 -0.28 -5.40 -0.06
CA ALA A 38 -0.91 -6.71 0.12
C ALA A 38 -2.06 -6.59 1.13
N PRO A 39 -3.21 -7.25 0.90
CA PRO A 39 -4.27 -7.28 1.89
C PRO A 39 -3.88 -8.15 3.09
N ILE A 40 -4.33 -7.77 4.28
CA ILE A 40 -4.10 -8.50 5.53
C ILE A 40 -5.33 -9.34 5.86
N THR A 41 -5.12 -10.57 6.35
CA THR A 41 -6.21 -11.44 6.81
C THR A 41 -6.99 -10.77 7.94
N GLY A 42 -8.31 -10.68 7.78
CA GLY A 42 -9.16 -9.96 8.75
C GLY A 42 -9.18 -8.44 8.57
N GLY A 43 -8.64 -7.92 7.47
CA GLY A 43 -8.78 -6.52 7.05
C GLY A 43 -7.51 -5.68 7.24
N GLY A 44 -7.45 -4.58 6.49
CA GLY A 44 -6.27 -3.71 6.41
C GLY A 44 -5.32 -4.09 5.27
N TYR A 45 -4.25 -3.32 5.14
CA TYR A 45 -3.29 -3.44 4.06
C TYR A 45 -1.86 -3.24 4.57
N ALA A 46 -0.94 -4.04 4.05
CA ALA A 46 0.50 -3.86 4.21
C ALA A 46 1.05 -3.14 2.98
N LEU A 47 1.84 -2.09 3.17
CA LEU A 47 2.57 -1.35 2.14
C LEU A 47 4.07 -1.57 2.34
N ARG A 48 4.81 -1.80 1.25
CA ARG A 48 6.27 -1.99 1.33
C ARG A 48 7.03 -1.01 0.44
N ASP A 49 8.29 -0.76 0.80
CA ASP A 49 9.22 0.00 -0.03
C ASP A 49 9.75 -0.88 -1.16
N THR A 50 9.38 -0.56 -2.40
CA THR A 50 9.83 -1.31 -3.59
C THR A 50 11.32 -1.19 -3.84
N LYS A 51 11.98 -0.16 -3.30
CA LYS A 51 13.44 0.03 -3.38
C LYS A 51 14.19 -0.78 -2.32
N ASN A 52 13.47 -1.30 -1.32
CA ASN A 52 14.01 -2.15 -0.26
C ASN A 52 13.00 -3.26 0.11
N PRO A 53 12.75 -4.24 -0.79
CA PRO A 53 11.66 -5.21 -0.63
C PRO A 53 11.83 -6.19 0.53
N ASP A 54 13.05 -6.34 1.05
CA ASP A 54 13.37 -7.16 2.23
C ASP A 54 13.28 -6.35 3.54
N GLY A 55 13.02 -5.05 3.45
CA GLY A 55 12.81 -4.17 4.59
C GLY A 55 11.45 -4.38 5.26
N PRO A 56 11.23 -3.76 6.44
CA PRO A 56 9.94 -3.82 7.11
C PRO A 56 8.86 -3.11 6.30
N GLU A 57 7.69 -3.75 6.22
CA GLU A 57 6.46 -3.18 5.67
C GLU A 57 5.70 -2.35 6.73
N LEU A 58 4.90 -1.38 6.27
CA LEU A 58 3.96 -0.64 7.11
C LEU A 58 2.57 -1.24 6.97
N ARG A 59 1.87 -1.46 8.08
CA ARG A 59 0.51 -2.00 8.09
C ARG A 59 -0.50 -0.99 8.61
N PHE A 60 -1.60 -0.84 7.90
CA PHE A 60 -2.68 0.08 8.23
C PHE A 60 -4.02 -0.62 8.21
N SER A 61 -4.92 -0.22 9.10
CA SER A 61 -6.32 -0.64 9.03
C SER A 61 -7.00 0.05 7.84
N ALA A 62 -8.16 -0.47 7.43
CA ALA A 62 -8.96 0.19 6.40
C ALA A 62 -9.37 1.60 6.86
N GLU A 63 -9.76 1.74 8.13
CA GLU A 63 -10.17 3.02 8.72
C GLU A 63 -9.03 4.04 8.79
N GLU A 64 -7.79 3.61 9.04
CA GLU A 64 -6.62 4.49 9.02
C GLU A 64 -6.35 5.04 7.62
N LEU A 65 -6.46 4.19 6.58
CA LEU A 65 -6.31 4.63 5.20
C LEU A 65 -7.45 5.54 4.76
N ASP A 66 -8.70 5.22 5.14
CA ASP A 66 -9.86 6.07 4.84
C ASP A 66 -9.70 7.45 5.49
N ALA A 67 -9.29 7.49 6.76
CA ALA A 67 -9.04 8.75 7.48
C ALA A 67 -7.91 9.56 6.84
N PHE A 68 -6.85 8.90 6.37
CA PHE A 68 -5.77 9.54 5.64
C PHE A 68 -6.27 10.18 4.34
N VAL A 69 -7.04 9.43 3.53
CA VAL A 69 -7.58 9.93 2.25
C VAL A 69 -8.53 11.10 2.47
N GLN A 70 -9.44 11.01 3.45
CA GLN A 70 -10.36 12.09 3.79
C GLN A 70 -9.58 13.37 4.18
N SER A 71 -8.61 13.22 5.09
CA SER A 71 -7.78 14.35 5.53
C SER A 71 -6.97 14.98 4.39
N TYR A 72 -6.40 14.16 3.50
CA TYR A 72 -5.66 14.62 2.32
C TYR A 72 -6.57 15.36 1.32
N GLN A 73 -7.81 14.90 1.17
CA GLN A 73 -8.80 15.52 0.28
C GLN A 73 -9.51 16.73 0.91
N GLY A 74 -9.28 17.02 2.19
CA GLY A 74 -9.95 18.09 2.92
C GLY A 74 -11.43 17.81 3.23
N LEU A 75 -11.78 16.53 3.38
CA LEU A 75 -13.11 16.04 3.73
C LEU A 75 -13.28 15.85 5.23
#